data_AF-A0AAV6Z7Z2-F1
#
_entry.id   AF-A0AAV6Z7Z2-F1
#
_cell.length_a   1.000
_cell.length_b   1.000
_cell.length_c   1.000
_cell.angle_alpha   90.00
_cell.angle_beta   90.00
_cell.angle_gamma   90.00
#
_symmetry.space_group_name_H-M   'P 1'
#
loop_
_entity.id
_entity.type
_entity.pdbx_description
1 polymer ?
#
loop_
_entity_poly.entity_id
_entity_poly.type
_entity_poly.pdbx_seq_one_letter_code
_entity_poly.pdbx_strand_id
1 'polypeptide(L)'
;MGSSETSPLLVLPADSDTQGPATPEENKEQPADPELKKTLCPYATVGECRYGENCVYLHGDPCDMCGLQVLHPTDTAQRSQHIKSCIEAHEKDMELSFAIQRSKDIVCGICMEVVYEKTNPSERRFGILSNCSHSYCLKCIRRWRSAKQFESKIIKSCPECRITSNFVIPSEYWVEEKEDKHKLIHKYKEAMR
;
A
#
# COMPACT_ATOMS: atom_id res chain seq x y z
N MET A 1 -11.35 -51.34 26.76
CA MET A 1 -11.39 -51.94 25.42
C MET A 1 -10.64 -50.97 24.51
N GLY A 2 -9.30 -50.98 24.49
CA GLY A 2 -8.46 -52.06 23.94
C GLY A 2 -8.60 -51.99 22.42
N SER A 3 -7.64 -51.55 21.62
CA SER A 3 -6.23 -51.98 21.50
C SER A 3 -5.41 -50.85 20.83
N SER A 4 -4.18 -50.48 21.22
CA SER A 4 -2.86 -51.03 20.79
C SER A 4 -2.88 -51.57 19.36
N GLU A 5 -2.03 -51.11 18.43
CA GLU A 5 -0.65 -51.59 18.16
C GLU A 5 -0.01 -50.63 17.12
N THR A 6 1.03 -49.82 17.41
CA THR A 6 2.50 -50.04 17.32
C THR A 6 3.03 -50.83 16.11
N SER A 7 3.78 -50.15 15.23
CA SER A 7 4.96 -50.63 14.46
C SER A 7 5.48 -49.56 13.48
N PRO A 8 6.72 -49.63 12.96
CA PRO A 8 7.97 -49.89 13.68
C PRO A 8 9.08 -48.88 13.34
N LEU A 9 10.05 -48.78 14.25
CA LEU A 9 11.37 -48.17 14.04
C LEU A 9 12.16 -48.96 12.99
N LEU A 10 12.68 -48.27 11.97
CA LEU A 10 13.76 -48.77 11.13
C LEU A 10 15.07 -48.16 11.61
N VAL A 11 15.88 -48.99 12.26
CA VAL A 11 17.31 -48.81 12.51
C VAL A 11 18.03 -49.78 11.60
N LEU A 12 19.08 -49.36 10.88
CA LEU A 12 20.33 -50.07 10.53
C LEU A 12 21.23 -49.10 9.71
N PRO A 13 22.55 -49.32 9.55
CA PRO A 13 23.59 -49.47 10.57
C PRO A 13 24.77 -48.47 10.33
N ALA A 14 25.74 -48.49 11.25
CA ALA A 14 27.00 -47.75 11.18
C ALA A 14 28.12 -48.51 10.44
N ASP A 15 29.26 -47.82 10.28
CA ASP A 15 30.60 -48.22 9.79
C ASP A 15 30.84 -47.95 8.29
N SER A 16 31.94 -47.36 7.82
CA SER A 16 33.17 -46.87 8.45
C SER A 16 33.99 -46.04 7.43
N ASP A 17 34.75 -45.08 7.96
CA ASP A 17 36.02 -44.50 7.50
C ASP A 17 36.33 -44.26 6.00
N THR A 18 36.55 -42.98 5.65
CA THR A 18 37.82 -42.59 5.00
C THR A 18 38.21 -41.16 5.40
N GLN A 19 39.42 -41.04 5.96
CA GLN A 19 40.05 -39.80 6.42
C GLN A 19 40.52 -38.90 5.26
N GLY A 20 40.46 -37.58 5.48
CA GLY A 20 41.11 -36.53 4.67
C GLY A 20 41.00 -35.17 5.37
N PRO A 21 42.00 -34.28 5.25
CA PRO A 21 42.64 -33.64 6.40
C PRO A 21 42.04 -32.30 6.85
N ALA A 22 42.36 -31.96 8.10
CA ALA A 22 42.11 -30.68 8.75
C ALA A 22 42.88 -29.52 8.07
N THR A 23 42.17 -28.40 7.92
CA THR A 23 42.73 -27.06 8.16
C THR A 23 41.70 -26.24 8.95
N PRO A 24 42.10 -25.57 10.05
CA PRO A 24 41.30 -24.52 10.65
C PRO A 24 41.52 -23.26 9.83
N GLU A 25 40.64 -22.96 8.88
CA GLU A 25 40.60 -21.61 8.31
C GLU A 25 39.98 -20.70 9.36
N GLU A 26 40.86 -20.10 10.16
CA GLU A 26 40.58 -18.94 10.99
C GLU A 26 39.75 -17.94 10.19
N ASN A 27 38.47 -17.83 10.57
CA ASN A 27 37.59 -16.80 10.06
C ASN A 27 38.07 -15.47 10.67
N LYS A 28 39.08 -14.87 10.03
CA LYS A 28 39.60 -13.55 10.36
C LYS A 28 38.44 -12.58 10.34
N GLU A 29 38.02 -12.13 11.51
CA GLU A 29 37.28 -10.88 11.68
C GLU A 29 38.07 -9.78 10.96
N GLN A 30 37.60 -9.42 9.76
CA GLN A 30 38.05 -8.20 9.11
C GLN A 30 37.52 -7.02 9.92
N PRO A 31 38.36 -6.08 10.34
CA PRO A 31 37.90 -4.90 11.05
C PRO A 31 37.00 -4.08 10.12
N ALA A 32 35.75 -3.90 10.53
CA ALA A 32 34.81 -3.03 9.84
C ALA A 32 35.39 -1.61 9.74
N ASP A 33 35.39 -1.06 8.52
CA ASP A 33 35.78 0.32 8.26
C ASP A 33 34.96 1.28 9.16
N PRO A 34 35.60 2.14 9.97
CA PRO A 34 34.90 3.07 10.86
C PRO A 34 33.98 4.06 10.13
N GLU A 35 34.12 4.22 8.82
CA GLU A 35 33.24 5.04 7.98
C GLU A 35 31.85 4.40 7.78
N LEU A 36 31.76 3.06 7.72
CA LEU A 36 30.51 2.32 7.44
C LEU A 36 29.52 2.35 8.62
N LYS A 37 30.02 2.49 9.85
CA LYS A 37 29.20 2.66 11.07
C LYS A 37 28.48 4.02 11.13
N LYS A 38 28.69 4.92 10.15
CA LYS A 38 27.95 6.19 10.02
C LYS A 38 26.70 6.08 9.15
N THR A 39 26.52 4.97 8.44
CA THR A 39 25.39 4.79 7.50
C THR A 39 24.40 3.76 8.05
N LEU A 40 23.10 4.10 8.00
CA LEU A 40 22.04 3.18 8.41
C LEU A 40 21.99 1.94 7.51
N CYS A 41 21.78 0.78 8.11
CA CYS A 41 21.63 -0.49 7.43
C CYS A 41 20.39 -0.48 6.52
N PRO A 42 20.55 -0.64 5.19
CA PRO A 42 19.42 -0.61 4.25
C PRO A 42 18.38 -1.71 4.49
N TYR A 43 18.76 -2.80 5.14
CA TYR A 43 17.86 -3.93 5.44
C TYR A 43 17.09 -3.71 6.74
N ALA A 44 17.72 -3.11 7.76
CA ALA A 44 17.06 -2.77 9.02
C ALA A 44 16.06 -1.61 8.86
N THR A 45 16.31 -0.70 7.92
CA THR A 45 15.41 0.44 7.65
C THR A 45 14.11 0.05 6.95
N VAL A 46 14.02 -1.15 6.35
CA VAL A 46 12.81 -1.67 5.69
C VAL A 46 12.18 -2.87 6.41
N GLY A 47 12.78 -3.31 7.51
CA GLY A 47 12.29 -4.45 8.29
C GLY A 47 13.42 -5.13 9.05
N GLU A 48 13.61 -6.42 8.81
CA GLU A 48 14.56 -7.24 9.57
C GLU A 48 15.87 -7.45 8.81
N CYS A 49 16.99 -7.15 9.47
CA CYS A 49 18.32 -7.44 8.97
C CYS A 49 18.74 -8.85 9.39
N ARG A 50 19.02 -9.73 8.41
CA ARG A 50 19.45 -11.11 8.66
C ARG A 50 20.76 -11.24 9.43
N TYR A 51 21.57 -10.19 9.45
CA TYR A 51 22.85 -10.16 10.15
C TYR A 51 22.70 -9.79 11.63
N GLY A 52 21.50 -9.36 12.07
CA GLY A 52 21.25 -9.00 13.46
C GLY A 52 22.28 -8.02 14.01
N GLU A 53 22.80 -8.31 15.21
CA GLU A 53 23.83 -7.50 15.87
C GLU A 53 25.21 -7.56 15.18
N ASN A 54 25.43 -8.52 14.29
CA ASN A 54 26.67 -8.67 13.53
C ASN A 54 26.68 -7.86 12.22
N CYS A 55 25.69 -6.98 12.00
CA CYS A 55 25.65 -6.15 10.81
C CYS A 55 26.77 -5.12 10.79
N VAL A 56 27.43 -4.95 9.64
CA VAL A 56 28.48 -3.95 9.43
C VAL A 56 27.96 -2.52 9.36
N TYR A 57 26.65 -2.35 9.15
CA TYR A 57 25.97 -1.05 9.05
C TYR A 57 25.23 -0.72 10.35
N LEU A 58 25.01 0.56 10.61
CA LEU A 58 24.33 1.02 11.81
C LEU A 58 22.84 0.64 11.78
N HIS A 59 22.38 -0.12 12.77
CA HIS A 59 20.95 -0.26 13.02
C HIS A 59 20.51 0.99 13.79
N GLY A 60 19.56 1.74 13.23
CA GLY A 60 19.03 2.94 13.87
C GLY A 60 18.09 2.58 15.04
N ASP A 61 17.64 3.62 15.74
CA ASP A 61 16.57 3.47 16.72
C ASP A 61 15.22 3.24 15.99
N PRO A 62 14.29 2.51 16.63
CA PRO A 62 12.95 2.33 16.09
C PRO A 62 12.18 3.65 16.09
N CYS A 63 11.43 3.92 15.01
CA CYS A 63 10.45 4.99 14.99
C CYS A 63 9.13 4.52 15.61
N ASP A 64 8.55 5.29 16.52
CA ASP A 64 7.30 4.93 17.23
C ASP A 64 6.08 4.75 16.29
N MET A 65 6.10 5.40 15.12
CA MET A 65 4.96 5.37 14.19
C MET A 65 5.05 4.22 13.18
N CYS A 66 6.25 3.93 12.65
CA CYS A 66 6.42 2.86 11.65
C CYS A 66 7.06 1.58 12.21
N GLY A 67 7.62 1.62 13.42
CA GLY A 67 8.29 0.48 14.07
C GLY A 67 9.65 0.09 13.45
N LEU A 68 10.07 0.73 12.37
CA LEU A 68 11.30 0.41 11.64
C LEU A 68 12.52 1.07 12.28
N GLN A 69 13.70 0.45 12.14
CA GLN A 69 14.99 0.95 12.67
C GLN A 69 15.60 2.01 11.75
N VAL A 70 14.87 3.11 11.60
CA VAL A 70 15.14 4.18 10.61
C VAL A 70 15.66 5.46 11.23
N LEU A 71 15.68 5.59 12.56
CA LEU A 71 16.15 6.80 13.22
C LEU A 71 17.64 6.72 13.50
N HIS A 72 18.42 7.67 13.04
CA HIS A 72 19.85 7.70 13.39
C HIS A 72 20.02 8.07 14.89
N PRO A 73 20.88 7.37 15.66
CA PRO A 73 21.08 7.63 17.09
C PRO A 73 21.61 9.04 17.40
N THR A 74 22.46 9.59 16.53
CA THR A 74 23.14 10.88 16.76
C THR A 74 22.79 11.97 15.75
N ASP A 75 22.09 11.64 14.65
CA ASP A 75 21.74 12.64 13.63
C ASP A 75 20.32 13.14 13.89
N THR A 76 20.25 14.29 14.54
CA THR A 76 18.99 14.95 14.92
C THR A 76 18.25 15.53 13.71
N ALA A 77 18.96 15.93 12.66
CA ALA A 77 18.37 16.45 11.44
C ALA A 77 17.65 15.32 10.69
N GLN A 78 18.31 14.19 10.51
CA GLN A 78 17.71 12.99 9.92
C GLN A 78 16.50 12.51 10.74
N ARG A 79 16.63 12.46 12.06
CA ARG A 79 15.54 12.02 12.94
C ARG A 79 14.31 12.91 12.80
N SER A 80 14.50 14.22 12.91
CA SER A 80 13.40 15.18 12.79
C SER A 80 12.75 15.14 11.40
N GLN A 81 13.55 14.97 10.35
CA GLN A 81 13.05 14.83 8.98
C GLN A 81 12.23 13.54 8.80
N HIS A 82 12.70 12.41 9.31
CA HIS A 82 11.96 11.15 9.26
C HIS A 82 10.66 11.23 10.07
N ILE A 83 10.72 11.71 11.32
CA ILE A 83 9.52 11.81 12.17
C ILE A 83 8.45 12.65 11.48
N LYS A 84 8.84 13.80 10.92
CA LYS A 84 7.92 14.67 10.19
C LYS A 84 7.29 13.94 9.00
N SER A 85 8.10 13.34 8.11
CA SER A 85 7.57 12.67 6.92
C SER A 85 6.76 11.43 7.25
N CYS A 86 7.11 10.71 8.33
CA CYS A 86 6.39 9.54 8.81
C CYS A 86 5.01 9.93 9.37
N ILE A 87 4.91 11.02 10.13
CA ILE A 87 3.64 11.55 10.61
C ILE A 87 2.75 11.95 9.42
N GLU A 88 3.28 12.74 8.49
CA GLU A 88 2.53 13.18 7.30
C GLU A 88 2.04 11.98 6.45
N ALA A 89 2.87 10.94 6.29
CA ALA A 89 2.48 9.74 5.57
C ALA A 89 1.37 8.97 6.32
N HIS A 90 1.47 8.86 7.64
CA HIS A 90 0.50 8.16 8.46
C HIS A 90 -0.85 8.89 8.50
N GLU A 91 -0.85 10.22 8.65
CA GLU A 91 -2.06 11.04 8.59
C GLU A 91 -2.80 10.86 7.25
N LYS A 92 -2.05 10.84 6.14
CA LYS A 92 -2.61 10.63 4.81
C LYS A 92 -3.20 9.23 4.62
N ASP A 93 -2.54 8.19 5.12
CA ASP A 93 -3.03 6.81 5.05
C ASP A 93 -4.30 6.62 5.89
N MET A 94 -4.34 7.27 7.05
CA MET A 94 -5.51 7.30 7.92
C MET A 94 -6.69 8.01 7.24
N GLU A 95 -6.47 9.18 6.65
CA GLU A 95 -7.49 9.92 5.89
C GLU A 95 -8.06 9.08 4.73
N LEU A 96 -7.18 8.42 3.96
CA LEU A 96 -7.58 7.54 2.87
C LEU A 96 -8.42 6.35 3.38
N SER A 97 -8.00 5.72 4.48
CA SER A 97 -8.72 4.62 5.10
C SER A 97 -10.13 5.02 5.52
N PHE A 98 -10.29 6.19 6.14
CA PHE A 98 -11.61 6.73 6.48
C PHE A 98 -12.44 7.06 5.23
N ALA A 99 -11.84 7.61 4.19
CA ALA A 99 -12.55 7.87 2.93
C ALA A 99 -13.06 6.59 2.28
N ILE A 100 -12.23 5.53 2.22
CA ILE A 100 -12.62 4.21 1.72
C ILE A 100 -13.75 3.63 2.57
N GLN A 101 -13.62 3.68 3.91
CA GLN A 101 -14.65 3.17 4.82
C GLN A 101 -16.00 3.84 4.61
N ARG A 102 -16.04 5.18 4.48
CA ARG A 102 -17.28 5.93 4.18
C ARG A 102 -17.87 5.59 2.81
N SER A 103 -17.06 5.05 1.91
CA SER A 103 -17.45 4.79 0.53
C SER A 103 -17.97 3.38 0.30
N LYS A 104 -17.84 2.47 1.28
CA LYS A 104 -18.14 1.04 1.14
C LYS A 104 -19.56 0.76 0.65
N ASP A 105 -20.53 1.51 1.17
CA ASP A 105 -21.96 1.25 0.91
C ASP A 105 -22.55 2.15 -0.18
N ILE A 106 -21.71 2.90 -0.92
CA ILE A 106 -22.19 3.84 -1.93
C ILE A 106 -22.69 3.08 -3.16
N VAL A 107 -23.97 3.33 -3.48
CA VAL A 107 -24.69 2.74 -4.62
C VAL A 107 -24.54 3.60 -5.87
N CYS A 108 -24.39 2.94 -7.01
CA CYS A 108 -24.40 3.59 -8.31
C CYS A 108 -25.83 3.93 -8.77
N GLY A 109 -26.12 5.19 -9.08
CA GLY A 109 -27.44 5.64 -9.56
C GLY A 109 -27.86 5.15 -10.94
N ILE A 110 -26.97 4.47 -11.70
CA ILE A 110 -27.29 3.89 -13.03
C ILE A 110 -27.59 2.38 -12.93
N CYS A 111 -26.72 1.61 -12.26
CA CYS A 111 -26.86 0.15 -12.20
C CYS A 111 -27.46 -0.35 -10.88
N MET A 112 -27.68 0.54 -9.91
CA MET A 112 -28.25 0.23 -8.59
C MET A 112 -27.47 -0.82 -7.78
N GLU A 113 -26.18 -0.99 -8.08
CA GLU A 113 -25.27 -1.88 -7.35
C GLU A 113 -24.36 -1.06 -6.44
N VAL A 114 -23.97 -1.62 -5.29
CA VAL A 114 -22.92 -1.09 -4.44
C VAL A 114 -21.59 -1.19 -5.18
N VAL A 115 -20.87 -0.07 -5.31
CA VAL A 115 -19.67 0.00 -6.18
C VAL A 115 -18.56 -0.91 -5.68
N TYR A 116 -18.36 -1.03 -4.36
CA TYR A 116 -17.32 -1.89 -3.76
C TYR A 116 -17.65 -3.38 -3.79
N GLU A 117 -18.92 -3.75 -3.89
CA GLU A 117 -19.35 -5.16 -3.91
C GLU A 117 -19.28 -5.77 -5.31
N LYS A 118 -18.95 -4.97 -6.34
CA LYS A 118 -18.80 -5.46 -7.71
C LYS A 118 -17.79 -6.62 -7.78
N THR A 119 -18.16 -7.64 -8.54
CA THR A 119 -17.36 -8.86 -8.72
C THR A 119 -15.97 -8.56 -9.26
N ASN A 120 -15.87 -7.65 -10.24
CA ASN A 120 -14.61 -7.24 -10.85
C ASN A 120 -13.94 -6.11 -10.04
N PRO A 121 -12.73 -6.30 -9.49
CA PRO A 121 -12.01 -5.26 -8.75
C PRO A 121 -11.77 -3.99 -9.56
N SER A 122 -11.52 -4.12 -10.87
CA SER A 122 -11.32 -2.97 -11.77
C SER A 122 -12.57 -2.10 -11.94
N GLU A 123 -13.76 -2.62 -11.60
CA GLU A 123 -15.03 -1.88 -11.65
C GLU A 123 -15.40 -1.20 -10.32
N ARG A 124 -14.67 -1.48 -9.24
CA ARG A 124 -14.83 -0.88 -7.90
C ARG A 124 -14.24 0.53 -7.84
N ARG A 125 -14.59 1.36 -8.82
CA ARG A 125 -14.13 2.74 -8.95
C ARG A 125 -15.31 3.64 -9.22
N PHE A 126 -15.29 4.81 -8.61
CA PHE A 126 -16.28 5.84 -8.79
C PHE A 126 -15.95 6.72 -9.99
N GLY A 127 -16.98 7.15 -10.70
CA GLY A 127 -16.90 8.20 -11.70
C GLY A 127 -17.56 9.46 -11.16
N ILE A 128 -16.74 10.38 -10.64
CA ILE A 128 -17.19 11.61 -10.01
C ILE A 128 -17.39 12.70 -11.07
N LEU A 129 -18.56 13.34 -11.05
CA LEU A 129 -18.88 14.49 -11.90
C LEU A 129 -18.52 15.79 -11.19
N SER A 130 -17.94 16.76 -11.91
CA SER A 130 -17.47 18.01 -11.31
C SER A 130 -18.59 18.83 -10.65
N ASN A 131 -19.77 18.86 -11.27
CA ASN A 131 -20.80 19.87 -10.97
C ASN A 131 -22.02 19.30 -10.19
N CYS A 132 -22.00 18.03 -9.79
CA CYS A 132 -23.07 17.42 -8.98
C CYS A 132 -22.55 16.31 -8.06
N SER A 133 -23.30 15.94 -7.03
CA SER A 133 -22.95 14.91 -6.03
C SER A 133 -23.63 13.55 -6.26
N HIS A 134 -24.03 13.23 -7.50
CA HIS A 134 -24.62 11.93 -7.82
C HIS A 134 -23.54 10.86 -8.03
N SER A 135 -23.74 9.69 -7.42
CA SER A 135 -22.78 8.60 -7.36
C SER A 135 -22.93 7.63 -8.52
N TYR A 136 -21.85 7.39 -9.25
CA TYR A 136 -21.82 6.45 -10.37
C TYR A 136 -20.59 5.56 -10.32
N CYS A 137 -20.77 4.31 -10.73
CA CYS A 137 -19.66 3.44 -11.09
C CYS A 137 -18.96 4.01 -12.35
N LEU A 138 -17.62 3.93 -12.40
CA LEU A 138 -16.83 4.51 -13.50
C LEU A 138 -17.24 3.95 -14.86
N LYS A 139 -17.51 2.65 -14.94
CA LYS A 139 -17.99 1.97 -16.15
C LYS A 139 -19.34 2.51 -16.63
N CYS A 140 -20.24 2.75 -15.69
CA CYS A 140 -21.61 3.22 -15.93
C CYS A 140 -21.62 4.62 -16.54
N ILE A 141 -20.92 5.57 -15.91
CA ILE A 141 -20.89 6.96 -16.40
C ILE A 141 -20.10 7.11 -17.70
N ARG A 142 -19.09 6.25 -17.94
CA ARG A 142 -18.39 6.19 -19.23
C ARG A 142 -19.33 5.72 -20.33
N ARG A 143 -20.10 4.65 -20.09
CA ARG A 143 -21.11 4.16 -21.06
C ARG A 143 -22.14 5.23 -21.39
N TRP A 144 -22.63 5.97 -20.39
CA TRP A 144 -23.53 7.12 -20.58
C TRP A 144 -22.91 8.17 -21.52
N ARG A 145 -21.65 8.56 -21.27
CA ARG A 145 -20.94 9.56 -22.09
C ARG A 145 -20.58 9.08 -23.50
N SER A 146 -20.50 7.77 -23.72
CA SER A 146 -20.20 7.18 -25.03
C SER A 146 -21.44 6.93 -25.90
N ALA A 147 -22.65 7.17 -25.39
CA ALA A 147 -23.89 6.91 -26.12
C ALA A 147 -24.05 7.89 -27.30
N LYS A 148 -23.90 7.42 -28.54
CA LYS A 148 -24.01 8.26 -29.75
C LYS A 148 -25.44 8.66 -30.13
N GLN A 149 -26.44 8.05 -29.49
CA GLN A 149 -27.85 8.26 -29.79
C GLN A 149 -28.40 9.58 -29.23
N PHE A 150 -27.67 10.24 -28.34
CA PHE A 150 -28.11 11.46 -27.68
C PHE A 150 -27.21 12.64 -28.04
N GLU A 151 -27.78 13.85 -28.02
CA GLU A 151 -27.03 15.07 -28.22
C GLU A 151 -25.90 15.23 -27.21
N SER A 152 -24.81 15.89 -27.64
CA SER A 152 -23.61 16.13 -26.82
C SER A 152 -23.92 16.76 -25.46
N LYS A 153 -24.98 17.60 -25.37
CA LYS A 153 -25.39 18.25 -24.12
C LYS A 153 -25.97 17.25 -23.11
N ILE A 154 -26.70 16.25 -23.59
CA ILE A 154 -27.33 15.22 -22.75
C ILE A 154 -26.28 14.24 -22.23
N ILE A 155 -25.42 13.72 -23.09
CA ILE A 155 -24.37 12.75 -22.69
C ILE A 155 -23.33 13.38 -21.75
N LYS A 156 -23.10 14.70 -21.84
CA LYS A 156 -22.22 15.45 -20.92
C LYS A 156 -22.92 15.90 -19.64
N SER A 157 -24.21 15.63 -19.49
CA SER A 157 -24.97 15.93 -18.28
C SER A 157 -25.08 14.72 -17.34
N CYS A 158 -25.29 15.02 -16.06
CA CYS A 158 -25.62 14.03 -15.05
C CYS A 158 -26.93 13.29 -15.43
N PRO A 159 -26.96 11.94 -15.41
CA PRO A 159 -28.18 11.16 -15.64
C PRO A 159 -29.37 11.56 -14.75
N GLU A 160 -29.11 11.90 -13.49
CA GLU A 160 -30.12 12.21 -12.49
C GLU A 160 -30.56 13.69 -12.52
N CYS A 161 -29.64 14.63 -12.28
CA CYS A 161 -29.98 16.05 -12.17
C CYS A 161 -29.79 16.90 -13.44
N ARG A 162 -29.30 16.31 -14.53
CA ARG A 162 -29.06 16.99 -15.82
C ARG A 162 -28.11 18.20 -15.78
N ILE A 163 -27.44 18.45 -14.66
CA ILE A 163 -26.35 19.43 -14.59
C ILE A 163 -25.23 18.98 -15.51
N THR A 164 -24.79 19.87 -16.40
CA THR A 164 -23.68 19.61 -17.32
C THR A 164 -22.37 19.52 -16.56
N SER A 165 -21.55 18.53 -16.88
CA SER A 165 -20.19 18.38 -16.35
C SER A 165 -19.29 17.86 -17.46
N ASN A 166 -18.21 18.57 -17.77
CA ASN A 166 -17.35 18.19 -18.90
C ASN A 166 -16.36 17.07 -18.56
N PHE A 167 -16.14 16.81 -17.27
CA PHE A 167 -15.11 15.89 -16.80
C PHE A 167 -15.72 14.76 -15.97
N VAL A 168 -15.16 13.57 -16.14
CA VAL A 168 -15.35 12.44 -15.23
C VAL A 168 -14.03 12.21 -14.54
N ILE A 169 -14.02 12.35 -13.22
CA ILE A 169 -12.85 12.12 -12.39
C ILE A 169 -12.97 10.69 -11.85
N PRO A 170 -12.09 9.77 -12.27
CA PRO A 170 -12.07 8.43 -11.73
C PRO A 170 -11.45 8.45 -10.33
N SER A 171 -12.09 7.82 -9.36
CA SER A 171 -11.64 7.76 -7.96
C SER A 171 -11.84 6.37 -7.38
N GLU A 172 -10.99 5.97 -6.45
CA GLU A 172 -11.13 4.70 -5.72
C GLU A 172 -12.12 4.80 -4.57
N TYR A 173 -12.28 5.99 -3.99
CA TYR A 173 -13.25 6.30 -2.93
C TYR A 173 -14.24 7.37 -3.40
N TRP A 174 -15.39 7.41 -2.74
CA TRP A 174 -16.44 8.40 -2.93
C TRP A 174 -16.17 9.66 -2.09
N VAL A 175 -16.49 10.82 -2.66
CA VAL A 175 -16.32 12.12 -2.01
C VAL A 175 -17.63 12.89 -2.09
N GLU A 176 -18.25 13.09 -0.92
CA GLU A 176 -19.50 13.84 -0.79
C GLU A 176 -19.24 15.34 -0.54
N GLU A 177 -18.19 15.65 0.23
CA GLU A 177 -17.87 17.01 0.64
C GLU A 177 -17.38 17.88 -0.53
N LYS A 178 -17.88 19.12 -0.60
CA LYS A 178 -17.59 20.04 -1.70
C LYS A 178 -16.11 20.42 -1.76
N GLU A 179 -15.47 20.64 -0.62
CA GLU A 179 -14.07 21.05 -0.55
C GLU A 179 -13.14 19.94 -1.04
N ASP A 180 -13.31 18.74 -0.52
CA ASP A 180 -12.51 17.58 -0.93
C ASP A 180 -12.73 17.22 -2.39
N LYS A 181 -13.96 17.36 -2.87
CA LYS A 181 -14.27 17.20 -4.29
C LYS A 181 -13.54 18.22 -5.15
N HIS A 182 -13.49 19.48 -4.73
CA HIS A 182 -12.71 20.51 -5.44
C HIS A 182 -11.21 20.19 -5.45
N LYS A 183 -10.65 19.77 -4.31
CA LYS A 183 -9.24 19.32 -4.22
C LYS A 183 -8.97 18.15 -5.17
N LEU A 184 -9.86 17.16 -5.22
CA LEU A 184 -9.75 15.99 -6.11
C LEU A 184 -9.79 16.41 -7.59
N ILE A 185 -10.73 17.29 -7.96
CA ILE A 185 -10.86 17.81 -9.33
C ILE A 185 -9.60 18.61 -9.73
N HIS A 186 -9.06 19.42 -8.81
CA HIS A 186 -7.86 20.21 -9.06
C HIS A 186 -6.66 19.31 -9.34
N LYS A 187 -6.36 18.37 -8.43
CA LYS A 187 -5.28 17.39 -8.58
C LYS A 187 -5.39 16.61 -9.89
N TYR A 188 -6.60 16.19 -10.26
CA TYR A 188 -6.83 15.47 -11.50
C TYR A 188 -6.57 16.33 -12.75
N LYS A 189 -6.98 17.61 -12.73
CA LYS A 189 -6.71 18.54 -13.84
C LYS A 189 -5.23 18.87 -13.98
N GLU A 190 -4.50 18.99 -12.87
CA GLU A 190 -3.05 19.23 -12.89
C GLU A 190 -2.29 18.04 -13.47
N ALA A 191 -2.67 16.81 -13.10
CA ALA A 191 -2.04 15.60 -13.62
C ALA A 191 -2.33 15.34 -15.12
N MET A 192 -3.30 16.04 -15.72
CA MET A 192 -3.65 15.95 -17.14
C MET A 192 -3.07 17.08 -17.99
N ARG A 193 -2.38 18.04 -17.39
CA ARG A 193 -1.69 19.13 -18.10
C ARG A 193 -0.29 18.68 -18.48
#